data_AF-A0A520IDN9-F1
#
_entry.id   AF-A0A520IDN9-F1
#
_cell.length_a   1.000
_cell.length_b   1.000
_cell.length_c   1.000
_cell.angle_alpha   90.00
_cell.angle_beta   90.00
_cell.angle_gamma   90.00
#
_symmetry.space_group_name_H-M   'P 1'
#
loop_
_entity.id
_entity.type
_entity.pdbx_description
1 polymer ?
#
loop_
_entity_poly.entity_id
_entity_poly.type
_entity_poly.pdbx_seq_one_letter_code
_entity_poly.pdbx_strand_id
1 'polypeptide(L)'
;MKLIIHGGFFSESSTSAETKKAKQDSLSAIVTKGYEYLQTHSALETVIHVVSLLEDDVLYNAGLGSQIQSDGKVRLSASVMNGRTQHFAGVINVEDVKNPISVAAKLLDYDDRVLSGSGAQQFARTNGFGYYSPITTQRQAEYEAKINQQENKGTVGCVALDAAGNLAAATSTGGKG
;
A
#
# COMPACT_ATOMS: atom_id res chain seq x y z
N MET A 1 -19.05 18.20 -4.86
CA MET A 1 -17.91 17.28 -4.97
C MET A 1 -18.13 16.11 -4.01
N LYS A 2 -17.52 14.95 -4.23
CA LYS A 2 -17.62 13.80 -3.31
C LYS A 2 -16.21 13.22 -3.12
N LEU A 3 -15.88 12.85 -1.90
CA LEU A 3 -14.63 12.16 -1.54
C LEU A 3 -15.00 10.96 -0.68
N ILE A 4 -14.41 9.81 -0.98
CA ILE A 4 -14.58 8.57 -0.23
C ILE A 4 -13.18 8.00 0.00
N ILE A 5 -12.90 7.52 1.21
CA ILE A 5 -11.60 6.93 1.59
C ILE A 5 -11.84 5.62 2.34
N HIS A 6 -10.82 4.76 2.40
CA HIS A 6 -10.82 3.57 3.24
C HIS A 6 -9.46 3.38 3.91
N GLY A 7 -9.46 2.78 5.11
CA GLY A 7 -8.23 2.43 5.86
C GLY A 7 -7.85 0.95 5.78
N GLY A 8 -8.52 0.16 4.94
CA GLY A 8 -8.36 -1.30 4.86
C GLY A 8 -9.32 -2.07 5.76
N PHE A 9 -9.36 -3.40 5.59
CA PHE A 9 -10.20 -4.31 6.36
C PHE A 9 -9.47 -4.82 7.60
N PHE A 10 -10.18 -4.92 8.73
CA PHE A 10 -9.69 -5.54 9.96
C PHE A 10 -10.74 -6.51 10.49
N SER A 11 -10.31 -7.65 11.04
CA SER A 11 -11.22 -8.56 11.72
C SER A 11 -11.76 -7.89 12.98
N GLU A 12 -13.08 -7.72 13.08
CA GLU A 12 -13.73 -7.12 14.25
C GLU A 12 -13.49 -7.93 15.53
N SER A 13 -13.25 -9.24 15.40
CA SER A 13 -12.99 -10.15 16.54
C SER A 13 -11.62 -9.95 17.20
N SER A 14 -10.67 -9.26 16.55
CA SER A 14 -9.28 -9.15 17.03
C SER A 14 -8.85 -7.72 17.39
N THR A 15 -9.77 -6.75 17.37
CA THR A 15 -9.43 -5.32 17.54
C THR A 15 -10.11 -4.73 18.77
N SER A 16 -9.35 -4.02 19.61
CA SER A 16 -9.91 -3.35 20.79
C SER A 16 -10.84 -2.18 20.39
N ALA A 17 -11.78 -1.83 21.27
CA ALA A 17 -12.71 -0.72 21.05
C ALA A 17 -11.97 0.62 20.85
N GLU A 18 -10.86 0.80 21.58
CA GLU A 18 -9.99 1.97 21.50
C GLU A 18 -9.34 2.09 20.12
N THR A 19 -8.85 0.98 19.57
CA THR A 19 -8.23 0.95 18.24
C THR A 19 -9.27 1.24 17.15
N LYS A 20 -10.49 0.71 17.29
CA LYS A 20 -11.61 1.01 16.39
C LYS A 20 -11.95 2.51 16.42
N LYS A 21 -12.05 3.10 17.61
CA LYS A 21 -12.34 4.53 17.77
C LYS A 21 -11.22 5.41 17.19
N ALA A 22 -9.95 5.10 17.50
CA ALA A 22 -8.81 5.84 16.98
C ALA A 22 -8.77 5.86 15.43
N LYS A 23 -9.06 4.72 14.79
CA LYS A 23 -9.16 4.64 13.32
C LYS A 23 -10.33 5.42 12.75
N GLN A 24 -11.50 5.38 13.41
CA GLN A 24 -12.66 6.17 12.98
C GLN A 24 -12.36 7.67 13.06
N ASP A 25 -11.73 8.11 14.15
CA ASP A 25 -11.36 9.51 14.35
C ASP A 25 -10.29 9.96 13.34
N SER A 26 -9.29 9.11 13.09
CA SER A 26 -8.28 9.34 12.04
C SER A 26 -8.91 9.44 10.64
N LEU A 27 -9.75 8.47 10.24
CA LEU A 27 -10.44 8.52 8.94
C LEU A 27 -11.32 9.77 8.80
N SER A 28 -12.04 10.15 9.87
CA SER A 28 -12.85 11.37 9.90
C SER A 28 -12.00 12.62 9.69
N ALA A 29 -10.84 12.70 10.37
CA ALA A 29 -9.91 13.82 10.21
C ALA A 29 -9.30 13.87 8.80
N ILE A 30 -8.87 12.72 8.25
CA ILE A 30 -8.24 12.63 6.92
C ILE A 30 -9.25 12.97 5.82
N VAL A 31 -10.48 12.44 5.88
CA VAL A 31 -11.50 12.74 4.85
C VAL A 31 -11.93 14.20 4.90
N THR A 32 -11.97 14.81 6.09
CA THR A 32 -12.29 16.24 6.25
C THR A 32 -11.21 17.10 5.60
N LYS A 33 -9.93 16.87 5.93
CA LYS A 33 -8.79 17.55 5.29
C LYS A 33 -8.76 17.35 3.78
N GLY A 34 -9.02 16.12 3.32
CA GLY A 34 -9.09 15.80 1.90
C GLY A 34 -10.22 16.53 1.18
N TYR A 35 -11.39 16.64 1.81
CA TYR A 35 -12.54 17.34 1.23
C TYR A 35 -12.32 18.86 1.17
N GLU A 36 -11.65 19.44 2.17
CA GLU A 36 -11.20 20.83 2.16
C GLU A 36 -10.18 21.07 1.04
N TYR A 37 -9.18 20.20 0.90
CA TYR A 37 -8.17 20.26 -0.17
C TYR A 37 -8.81 20.20 -1.57
N LEU A 38 -9.82 19.33 -1.75
CA LEU A 38 -10.57 19.16 -2.99
C LEU A 38 -11.32 20.44 -3.43
N GLN A 39 -11.59 21.39 -2.53
CA GLN A 39 -12.27 22.63 -2.91
C GLN A 39 -11.45 23.49 -3.88
N THR A 40 -10.13 23.38 -3.85
CA THR A 40 -9.21 24.22 -4.64
C THR A 40 -8.25 23.43 -5.53
N HIS A 41 -8.26 22.09 -5.46
CA HIS A 41 -7.36 21.21 -6.21
C HIS A 41 -8.13 20.21 -7.07
N SER A 42 -7.43 19.63 -8.05
CA SER A 42 -7.99 18.58 -8.91
C SER A 42 -8.23 17.28 -8.14
N ALA A 43 -9.07 16.40 -8.73
CA ALA A 43 -9.27 15.05 -8.20
C ALA A 43 -7.96 14.25 -8.11
N LEU A 44 -7.06 14.42 -9.08
CA LEU A 44 -5.76 13.73 -9.10
C LEU A 44 -4.88 14.19 -7.92
N GLU A 45 -4.70 15.50 -7.75
CA GLU A 45 -3.93 16.04 -6.63
C GLU A 45 -4.55 15.63 -5.29
N THR A 46 -5.88 15.64 -5.19
CA THR A 46 -6.60 15.27 -3.98
C THR A 46 -6.37 13.81 -3.59
N VAL A 47 -6.48 12.85 -4.53
CA VAL A 47 -6.27 11.44 -4.17
C VAL A 47 -4.82 11.16 -3.76
N ILE A 48 -3.84 11.81 -4.40
CA ILE A 48 -2.43 11.71 -4.03
C ILE A 48 -2.21 12.26 -2.61
N HIS A 49 -2.75 13.44 -2.32
CA HIS A 49 -2.66 14.07 -1.00
C HIS A 49 -3.30 13.20 0.09
N VAL A 50 -4.54 12.75 -0.13
CA VAL A 50 -5.28 11.95 0.86
C VAL A 50 -4.63 10.61 1.14
N VAL A 51 -4.12 9.92 0.11
CA VAL A 51 -3.39 8.66 0.31
C VAL A 51 -2.07 8.92 1.04
N SER A 52 -1.37 10.02 0.78
CA SER A 52 -0.15 10.37 1.54
C SER A 52 -0.44 10.61 3.03
N LEU A 53 -1.61 11.15 3.38
CA LEU A 53 -2.04 11.28 4.78
C LEU A 53 -2.30 9.92 5.44
N LEU A 54 -2.86 8.95 4.70
CA LEU A 54 -3.04 7.59 5.19
C LEU A 54 -1.69 6.86 5.35
N GLU A 55 -0.76 7.07 4.42
CA GLU A 55 0.61 6.54 4.49
C GLU A 55 1.43 7.15 5.63
N ASP A 56 1.12 8.36 6.06
CA ASP A 56 1.79 9.03 7.18
C ASP A 56 1.21 8.64 8.54
N ASP A 57 0.11 7.87 8.59
CA ASP A 57 -0.55 7.46 9.83
C ASP A 57 -0.27 5.99 10.15
N VAL A 58 0.44 5.79 11.26
CA VAL A 58 0.88 4.48 11.82
C VAL A 58 -0.25 3.46 12.00
N LEU A 59 -1.50 3.90 12.06
CA LEU A 59 -2.66 3.03 12.23
C LEU A 59 -2.98 2.18 11.00
N TYR A 60 -2.48 2.57 9.82
CA TYR A 60 -2.78 1.92 8.54
C TYR A 60 -1.62 1.07 8.03
N ASN A 61 -1.95 0.07 7.20
CA ASN A 61 -0.95 -0.78 6.56
C ASN A 61 -0.52 -0.19 5.20
N ALA A 62 0.00 1.03 5.21
CA ALA A 62 0.53 1.74 4.05
C ALA A 62 1.58 2.74 4.52
N GLY A 63 2.65 2.95 3.74
CA GLY A 63 3.73 3.86 4.15
C GLY A 63 4.26 3.55 5.56
N LEU A 64 4.30 4.57 6.41
CA LEU A 64 4.60 4.47 7.83
C LEU A 64 3.57 3.58 8.53
N GLY A 65 4.05 2.49 9.15
CA GLY A 65 3.16 1.49 9.73
C GLY A 65 2.79 0.37 8.77
N SER A 66 3.50 0.17 7.66
CA SER A 66 3.35 -1.05 6.87
C SER A 66 3.82 -2.31 7.64
N GLN A 67 3.23 -3.47 7.34
CA GLN A 67 3.66 -4.75 7.90
C GLN A 67 5.05 -5.13 7.38
N ILE A 68 5.86 -5.66 8.28
CA ILE A 68 7.16 -6.23 7.93
C ILE A 68 6.92 -7.62 7.32
N GLN A 69 7.52 -7.86 6.14
CA GLN A 69 7.46 -9.14 5.47
C GLN A 69 8.35 -10.18 6.18
N SER A 70 8.20 -11.46 5.82
CA SER A 70 8.89 -12.56 6.50
C SER A 70 10.42 -12.50 6.48
N ASP A 71 11.00 -11.72 5.56
CA ASP A 71 12.43 -11.48 5.45
C ASP A 71 12.89 -10.20 6.17
N GLY A 72 12.04 -9.60 7.00
CA GLY A 72 12.37 -8.43 7.81
C GLY A 72 12.28 -7.10 7.05
N LYS A 73 11.77 -7.10 5.81
CA LYS A 73 11.69 -5.90 4.97
C LYS A 73 10.27 -5.35 4.87
N VAL A 74 10.15 -4.04 4.79
CA VAL A 74 8.91 -3.37 4.38
C VAL A 74 9.02 -3.04 2.90
N ARG A 75 8.13 -3.65 2.11
CA ARG A 75 8.01 -3.39 0.67
C ARG A 75 6.66 -2.76 0.39
N LEU A 76 6.71 -1.59 -0.22
CA LEU A 76 5.57 -0.72 -0.43
C LEU A 76 5.13 -0.80 -1.88
N SER A 77 3.82 -0.80 -2.12
CA SER A 77 3.25 -0.70 -3.46
C SER A 77 2.15 0.33 -3.47
N ALA A 78 2.12 1.18 -4.50
CA ALA A 78 1.12 2.22 -4.65
C ALA A 78 0.87 2.48 -6.14
N SER A 79 -0.33 2.95 -6.47
CA SER A 79 -0.68 3.32 -7.84
C SER A 79 -1.66 4.47 -7.86
N VAL A 80 -1.69 5.18 -8.98
CA VAL A 80 -2.60 6.29 -9.23
C VAL A 80 -3.03 6.28 -10.69
N MET A 81 -4.29 6.65 -10.95
CA MET A 81 -4.82 6.78 -12.29
C MET A 81 -5.44 8.17 -12.50
N ASN A 82 -5.03 8.85 -13.57
CA ASN A 82 -5.67 10.09 -14.00
C ASN A 82 -6.80 9.77 -14.98
N GLY A 83 -8.05 9.89 -14.53
CA GLY A 83 -9.22 9.58 -15.37
C GLY A 83 -9.40 10.50 -16.59
N ARG A 84 -8.79 11.69 -16.61
CA ARG A 84 -8.87 12.61 -17.77
C ARG A 84 -7.93 12.17 -18.89
N THR A 85 -6.71 11.78 -18.56
CA THR A 85 -5.69 11.37 -19.54
C THR A 85 -5.62 9.86 -19.74
N GLN A 86 -6.37 9.09 -18.93
CA GLN A 86 -6.32 7.62 -18.85
C GLN A 86 -4.92 7.07 -18.49
N HIS A 87 -4.04 7.92 -17.97
CA HIS A 87 -2.72 7.50 -17.55
C HIS A 87 -2.79 6.80 -16.20
N PHE A 88 -2.26 5.59 -16.15
CA PHE A 88 -2.05 4.81 -14.94
C PHE A 88 -0.55 4.78 -14.63
N ALA A 89 -0.20 4.90 -13.36
CA ALA A 89 1.18 4.76 -12.89
C ALA A 89 1.23 4.03 -11.55
N GLY A 90 2.35 3.36 -11.27
CA GLY A 90 2.53 2.61 -10.04
C GLY A 90 3.95 2.19 -9.74
N VAL A 91 4.19 1.92 -8.46
CA VAL A 91 5.42 1.31 -7.96
C VAL A 91 5.06 0.01 -7.24
N ILE A 92 5.89 -1.01 -7.45
CA ILE A 92 5.72 -2.34 -6.84
C ILE A 92 6.96 -2.66 -6.03
N ASN A 93 6.77 -3.03 -4.76
CA ASN A 93 7.83 -3.43 -3.85
C ASN A 93 8.98 -2.40 -3.71
N VAL A 94 8.66 -1.11 -3.71
CA VAL A 94 9.64 -0.06 -3.39
C VAL A 94 9.95 -0.10 -1.89
N GLU A 95 11.21 0.10 -1.52
CA GLU A 95 11.69 0.04 -0.14
C GLU A 95 12.13 1.45 0.29
N ASP A 96 12.24 1.70 1.61
CA ASP A 96 12.90 2.89 2.14
C ASP A 96 12.42 4.24 1.57
N VAL A 97 11.11 4.40 1.36
CA VAL A 97 10.47 5.65 0.94
C VAL A 97 9.33 5.99 1.89
N LYS A 98 9.10 7.28 2.10
CA LYS A 98 8.04 7.76 2.99
C LYS A 98 6.65 7.52 2.39
N ASN A 99 6.44 8.04 1.19
CA ASN A 99 5.14 8.06 0.53
C ASN A 99 5.22 7.41 -0.86
N PRO A 100 4.97 6.08 -1.00
CA PRO A 100 5.03 5.40 -2.29
C PRO A 100 4.00 5.95 -3.30
N ILE A 101 2.85 6.49 -2.86
CA ILE A 101 1.90 7.16 -3.77
C ILE A 101 2.52 8.36 -4.50
N SER A 102 3.40 9.12 -3.83
CA SER A 102 4.07 10.27 -4.43
C SER A 102 5.09 9.83 -5.48
N VAL A 103 5.76 8.68 -5.27
CA VAL A 103 6.64 8.08 -6.28
C VAL A 103 5.83 7.61 -7.49
N ALA A 104 4.70 6.93 -7.26
CA ALA A 104 3.78 6.51 -8.32
C ALA A 104 3.22 7.71 -9.11
N ALA A 105 2.85 8.80 -8.42
CA ALA A 105 2.39 10.02 -9.06
C ALA A 105 3.46 10.65 -9.96
N LYS A 106 4.73 10.64 -9.53
CA LYS A 106 5.81 11.19 -10.34
C LYS A 106 5.99 10.44 -11.67
N LEU A 107 5.68 9.15 -11.71
CA LEU A 107 5.72 8.34 -12.93
C LEU A 107 4.67 8.74 -13.97
N LEU A 108 3.63 9.51 -13.62
CA LEU A 108 2.65 10.01 -14.61
C LEU A 108 3.27 10.91 -15.68
N ASP A 109 4.44 11.51 -15.42
CA ASP A 109 5.19 12.35 -16.37
C ASP A 109 6.07 11.55 -17.34
N TYR A 110 6.12 10.21 -17.22
CA TYR A 110 7.04 9.33 -17.95
C TYR A 110 6.29 8.34 -18.84
N ASP A 111 6.99 7.72 -19.78
CA ASP A 111 6.43 6.66 -20.63
C ASP A 111 6.36 5.32 -19.89
N ASP A 112 7.43 4.96 -19.18
CA ASP A 112 7.50 3.77 -18.32
C ASP A 112 6.85 4.05 -16.96
N ARG A 113 5.53 3.85 -16.88
CA ARG A 113 4.71 4.31 -15.73
C ARG A 113 4.56 3.31 -14.60
N VAL A 114 4.99 2.06 -14.79
CA VAL A 114 4.92 1.02 -13.77
C VAL A 114 6.31 0.45 -13.53
N LEU A 115 6.87 0.73 -12.35
CA LEU A 115 8.19 0.26 -11.98
C LEU A 115 8.11 -0.72 -10.80
N SER A 116 9.09 -1.62 -10.71
CA SER A 116 9.19 -2.56 -9.60
C SER A 116 10.63 -2.74 -9.13
N GLY A 117 10.78 -3.23 -7.88
CA GLY A 117 12.07 -3.61 -7.32
C GLY A 117 13.12 -2.50 -7.39
N SER A 118 14.32 -2.84 -7.85
CA SER A 118 15.44 -1.89 -7.95
C SER A 118 15.16 -0.72 -8.90
N GLY A 119 14.38 -0.93 -9.95
CA GLY A 119 14.00 0.15 -10.88
C GLY A 119 13.15 1.21 -10.20
N ALA A 120 12.16 0.80 -9.40
CA ALA A 120 11.36 1.72 -8.59
C ALA A 120 12.22 2.45 -7.54
N GLN A 121 13.15 1.73 -6.90
CA GLN A 121 14.06 2.30 -5.90
C GLN A 121 14.97 3.38 -6.49
N GLN A 122 15.62 3.07 -7.62
CA GLN A 122 16.50 4.01 -8.29
C GLN A 122 15.72 5.24 -8.77
N PHE A 123 14.54 5.02 -9.37
CA PHE A 123 13.67 6.11 -9.80
C PHE A 123 13.32 7.04 -8.62
N ALA A 124 12.96 6.48 -7.46
CA ALA A 124 12.69 7.25 -6.27
C ALA A 124 13.89 8.15 -5.90
N ARG A 125 15.10 7.58 -5.82
CA ARG A 125 16.32 8.33 -5.45
C ARG A 125 16.66 9.43 -6.44
N THR A 126 16.63 9.14 -7.73
CA THR A 126 16.96 10.12 -8.78
C THR A 126 15.93 11.26 -8.85
N ASN A 127 14.69 11.03 -8.42
CA ASN A 127 13.63 12.03 -8.41
C ASN A 127 13.44 12.72 -7.04
N GLY A 128 14.44 12.65 -6.15
CA GLY A 128 14.45 13.41 -4.89
C GLY A 128 13.68 12.76 -3.74
N PHE A 129 13.18 11.53 -3.90
CA PHE A 129 12.61 10.76 -2.79
C PHE A 129 13.75 10.09 -2.01
N GLY A 130 14.17 10.75 -0.94
CA GLY A 130 15.25 10.31 -0.06
C GLY A 130 14.96 9.01 0.70
N TYR A 131 15.98 8.49 1.37
CA TYR A 131 15.84 7.34 2.24
C TYR A 131 14.93 7.66 3.43
N TYR A 132 13.97 6.79 3.69
CA TYR A 132 13.09 6.85 4.84
C TYR A 132 12.70 5.44 5.28
N SER A 133 12.95 5.06 6.53
CA SER A 133 12.50 3.77 7.06
C SER A 133 11.03 3.88 7.54
N PRO A 134 10.09 3.13 6.94
CA PRO A 134 8.68 3.12 7.37
C PRO A 134 8.40 2.21 8.58
N ILE A 135 9.44 1.56 9.13
CA ILE A 135 9.31 0.61 10.23
C ILE A 135 9.10 1.37 11.56
N THR A 136 8.02 1.05 12.26
CA THR A 136 7.74 1.55 13.61
C THR A 136 8.13 0.52 14.66
N THR A 137 8.38 0.95 15.91
CA THR A 137 8.65 0.06 17.05
C THR A 137 7.53 -0.98 17.24
N GLN A 138 6.27 -0.57 17.04
CA GLN A 138 5.13 -1.47 17.13
C GLN A 138 5.20 -2.57 16.05
N ARG A 139 5.45 -2.21 14.78
CA ARG A 139 5.53 -3.19 13.69
C ARG A 139 6.73 -4.12 13.83
N GLN A 140 7.84 -3.62 14.39
CA GLN A 140 8.99 -4.43 14.76
C GLN A 140 8.63 -5.50 15.81
N ALA A 141 7.95 -5.10 16.90
CA ALA A 141 7.51 -6.04 17.94
C ALA A 141 6.48 -7.06 17.42
N GLU A 142 5.54 -6.64 16.59
CA GLU A 142 4.58 -7.54 15.93
C GLU A 142 5.26 -8.57 15.03
N TYR A 143 6.30 -8.17 14.30
CA TYR A 143 7.09 -9.05 13.45
C TYR A 143 7.87 -10.09 14.27
N GLU A 144 8.54 -9.66 15.34
CA GLU A 144 9.28 -10.55 16.24
C GLU A 144 8.35 -11.56 16.91
N ALA A 145 7.18 -11.13 17.38
CA ALA A 145 6.16 -12.02 17.93
C ALA A 145 5.66 -13.05 16.90
N LYS A 146 5.47 -12.64 15.63
CA LYS A 146 5.01 -13.51 14.54
C LYS A 146 6.07 -14.54 14.11
N ILE A 147 7.35 -14.16 14.05
CA ILE A 147 8.44 -15.10 13.75
C ILE A 147 8.53 -16.18 14.84
N ASN A 148 8.33 -15.79 16.09
CA ASN A 148 8.33 -16.71 17.22
C ASN A 148 7.12 -17.67 17.24
N GLN A 149 6.10 -17.46 16.39
CA GLN A 149 4.86 -18.24 16.36
C GLN A 149 4.77 -19.31 15.24
N GLN A 150 5.79 -19.51 14.39
CA GLN A 150 5.80 -20.53 13.33
C GLN A 150 4.49 -20.66 12.50
N GLU A 151 3.75 -19.57 12.26
CA GLU A 151 2.56 -19.61 11.38
C GLU A 151 2.94 -19.43 9.90
N ASN A 152 3.28 -20.55 9.25
CA ASN A 152 3.44 -20.68 7.80
C ASN A 152 2.06 -20.73 7.12
N LYS A 153 1.49 -19.58 6.73
CA LYS A 153 0.22 -19.56 5.97
C LYS A 153 0.48 -19.71 4.46
N GLY A 154 -0.22 -20.68 3.86
CA GLY A 154 0.10 -21.29 2.57
C GLY A 154 -0.49 -20.60 1.33
N THR A 155 0.24 -20.80 0.23
CA THR A 155 -0.05 -20.48 -1.17
C THR A 155 -1.18 -21.36 -1.74
N VAL A 156 -2.02 -20.82 -2.62
CA VAL A 156 -3.09 -21.57 -3.30
C VAL A 156 -2.68 -22.04 -4.69
N GLY A 157 -3.24 -23.14 -5.17
CA GLY A 157 -3.05 -23.60 -6.54
C GLY A 157 -4.15 -24.55 -7.01
N CYS A 158 -4.26 -24.72 -8.33
CA CYS A 158 -5.25 -25.52 -9.02
C CYS A 158 -4.56 -26.35 -10.10
N VAL A 159 -5.07 -27.56 -10.34
CA VAL A 159 -4.73 -28.43 -11.47
C VAL A 159 -6.01 -29.03 -12.02
N ALA A 160 -6.12 -29.11 -13.35
CA ALA A 160 -7.28 -29.66 -14.03
C ALA A 160 -6.88 -30.55 -15.20
N LEU A 161 -7.67 -31.61 -15.44
CA LEU A 161 -7.64 -32.49 -16.60
C LEU A 161 -8.98 -32.35 -17.33
N ASP A 162 -8.95 -31.98 -18.60
CA ASP A 162 -10.17 -31.86 -19.40
C ASP A 162 -10.57 -33.19 -20.08
N ALA A 163 -11.78 -33.22 -20.66
CA ALA A 163 -12.33 -34.39 -21.33
C ALA A 163 -11.60 -34.77 -22.63
N ALA A 164 -10.75 -33.89 -23.15
CA ALA A 164 -9.89 -34.17 -24.30
C ALA A 164 -8.52 -34.74 -23.87
N GLY A 165 -8.26 -34.88 -22.57
CA GLY A 165 -7.03 -35.43 -22.01
C GLY A 165 -5.94 -34.40 -21.75
N ASN A 166 -6.22 -33.10 -21.77
CA ASN A 166 -5.23 -32.04 -21.54
C ASN A 166 -5.16 -31.62 -20.07
N LEU A 167 -3.94 -31.34 -19.59
CA LEU A 167 -3.68 -30.87 -18.22
C LEU A 167 -3.32 -29.37 -18.18
N ALA A 168 -3.78 -28.67 -17.14
CA ALA A 168 -3.37 -27.30 -16.83
C ALA A 168 -3.22 -27.08 -15.31
N ALA A 169 -2.34 -26.15 -14.92
CA ALA A 169 -2.09 -25.79 -13.53
C ALA A 169 -1.94 -24.27 -13.34
N ALA A 170 -2.31 -23.75 -12.17
CA ALA A 170 -2.09 -22.36 -11.76
C ALA A 170 -1.86 -22.25 -10.25
N THR A 171 -0.99 -21.34 -9.82
CA THR A 171 -0.64 -21.10 -8.40
C THR A 171 -0.65 -19.60 -8.12
N SER A 172 -1.13 -19.19 -6.95
CA SER A 172 -1.18 -17.80 -6.49
C SER A 172 -0.88 -17.70 -4.99
N THR A 173 -0.07 -16.73 -4.59
CA THR A 173 0.34 -16.52 -3.20
C THR A 173 0.23 -15.06 -2.82
N GLY A 174 -0.10 -14.79 -1.56
CA GLY A 174 -0.05 -13.46 -0.98
C GLY A 174 1.24 -13.32 -0.16
N GLY A 175 2.21 -12.55 -0.64
CA GLY A 175 3.08 -11.87 0.33
C GLY A 175 2.19 -11.09 1.31
N LYS A 176 2.46 -11.20 2.62
CA LYS A 176 1.56 -10.77 3.71
C LYS A 176 1.22 -9.27 3.62
N GLY A 177 -0.08 -8.97 3.53
CA GLY A 177 -0.71 -7.67 3.81
C GLY A 177 -1.71 -7.81 4.95
#